data_AF-A0A923LGJ3-F1
#
_entry.id   AF-A0A923LGJ3-F1
#
_cell.length_a   1.000
_cell.length_b   1.000
_cell.length_c   1.000
_cell.angle_alpha   90.00
_cell.angle_beta   90.00
_cell.angle_gamma   90.00
#
_symmetry.space_group_name_H-M   'P 1'
#
loop_
_entity.id
_entity.type
_entity.pdbx_description
1 polymer ?
#
loop_
_entity_poly.entity_id
_entity_poly.type
_entity_poly.pdbx_seq_one_letter_code
_entity_poly.pdbx_strand_id
1 'polypeptide(L)'
;MQYNKINNIINSYKEEYKKFMLISTFPDFNIVIDDTLGANLKTTFDKGIPTFLLSSTYIPELKSNARPGVYHELTHILHDSTILTGLNKQQREPYIKWYTEYYATQVQMKAALGFNNYYENYKFQLSTKVNDWIYKKNVAEDIAYKTLDYKSTIQSFIKNKDIYHIILHSIYYLSQINFWNKYCKEDVSKLIDYEFISLLLGKHDIEILDGLLKNPEIDNFSYFSDLNSISNQISNKIIMKLNIL
;
A
#
# COMPACT_ATOMS: atom_id res chain seq x y z
N MET A 1 11.73 10.14 -27.00
CA MET A 1 12.24 8.74 -27.10
C MET A 1 12.19 8.01 -25.75
N GLN A 2 12.61 8.64 -24.64
CA GLN A 2 12.54 8.08 -23.29
C GLN A 2 11.12 7.77 -22.79
N TYR A 3 10.14 8.65 -23.05
CA TYR A 3 8.75 8.47 -22.61
C TYR A 3 8.05 7.28 -23.27
N ASN A 4 8.24 7.08 -24.58
CA ASN A 4 7.72 5.89 -25.26
C ASN A 4 8.29 4.59 -24.67
N LYS A 5 9.56 4.61 -24.25
CA LYS A 5 10.19 3.46 -23.58
C LYS A 5 9.57 3.19 -22.21
N ILE A 6 9.34 4.24 -21.41
CA ILE A 6 8.66 4.14 -20.11
C ILE A 6 7.24 3.57 -20.29
N ASN A 7 6.46 4.10 -21.24
CA ASN A 7 5.11 3.62 -21.52
C ASN A 7 5.10 2.13 -21.93
N ASN A 8 6.06 1.69 -22.74
CA ASN A 8 6.19 0.28 -23.10
C ASN A 8 6.54 -0.59 -21.89
N ILE A 9 7.39 -0.12 -20.98
CA ILE A 9 7.73 -0.86 -19.75
C ILE A 9 6.52 -0.97 -18.82
N ILE A 10 5.78 0.11 -18.59
CA ILE A 10 4.55 0.07 -17.77
C ILE A 10 3.52 -0.89 -18.37
N ASN A 11 3.35 -0.89 -19.70
CA ASN A 11 2.46 -1.85 -20.35
C ASN A 11 2.96 -3.30 -20.25
N SER A 12 4.28 -3.54 -20.27
CA SER A 12 4.83 -4.87 -19.98
C SER A 12 4.52 -5.30 -18.55
N TYR A 13 4.75 -4.42 -17.56
CA TYR A 13 4.42 -4.69 -16.17
C TYR A 13 2.92 -4.88 -15.95
N LYS A 14 2.04 -4.21 -16.70
CA LYS A 14 0.60 -4.47 -16.68
C LYS A 14 0.26 -5.90 -17.09
N GLU A 15 0.86 -6.42 -18.16
CA GLU A 15 0.63 -7.80 -18.59
C GLU A 15 1.23 -8.82 -17.62
N GLU A 16 2.36 -8.52 -16.99
CA GLU A 16 2.91 -9.33 -15.89
C GLU A 16 1.99 -9.28 -14.65
N TYR A 17 1.45 -8.11 -14.31
CA TYR A 17 0.53 -7.91 -13.20
C TYR A 17 -0.75 -8.72 -13.39
N LYS A 18 -1.33 -8.73 -14.60
CA LYS A 18 -2.50 -9.56 -14.93
C LYS A 18 -2.25 -11.04 -14.65
N LYS A 19 -1.09 -11.55 -15.06
CA LYS A 19 -0.67 -12.94 -14.76
C LYS A 19 -0.48 -13.15 -13.27
N PHE A 20 0.15 -12.21 -12.57
CA PHE A 20 0.37 -12.28 -11.13
C PHE A 20 -0.94 -12.29 -10.33
N MET A 21 -1.93 -11.48 -10.74
CA MET A 21 -3.24 -11.41 -10.11
C MET A 21 -4.24 -12.48 -10.60
N LEU A 22 -3.85 -13.31 -11.57
CA LEU A 22 -4.71 -14.31 -12.22
C LEU A 22 -5.98 -13.72 -12.86
N ILE A 23 -5.87 -12.54 -13.47
CA ILE A 23 -6.98 -11.85 -14.16
C ILE A 23 -6.75 -11.81 -15.67
N SER A 24 -7.81 -11.94 -16.45
CA SER A 24 -7.77 -11.91 -17.92
C SER A 24 -7.81 -10.49 -18.49
N THR A 25 -8.50 -9.58 -17.80
CA THR A 25 -8.74 -8.20 -18.23
C THR A 25 -8.22 -7.22 -17.19
N PHE A 26 -7.90 -6.01 -17.62
CA PHE A 26 -7.47 -4.90 -16.77
C PHE A 26 -8.09 -3.62 -17.32
N PRO A 27 -8.61 -2.70 -16.48
CA PRO A 27 -9.23 -1.46 -16.94
C PRO A 27 -8.25 -0.56 -17.71
N ASP A 28 -8.79 0.30 -18.56
CA ASP A 28 -8.01 1.32 -19.24
C ASP A 28 -7.54 2.42 -18.28
N PHE A 29 -6.34 2.94 -18.50
CA PHE A 29 -5.78 4.05 -17.73
C PHE A 29 -4.83 4.90 -18.57
N ASN A 30 -4.62 6.14 -18.14
CA ASN A 30 -3.66 7.06 -18.74
C ASN A 30 -2.31 6.96 -18.03
N ILE A 31 -1.20 7.08 -18.78
CA ILE A 31 0.14 7.23 -18.22
C ILE A 31 0.58 8.67 -18.43
N VAL A 32 0.92 9.36 -17.34
CA VAL A 32 1.44 10.72 -17.36
C VAL A 32 2.78 10.75 -16.67
N ILE A 33 3.79 11.25 -17.39
CA ILE A 33 5.13 11.44 -16.85
C ILE A 33 5.23 12.86 -16.31
N ASP A 34 5.50 12.99 -15.02
CA ASP A 34 5.56 14.26 -14.31
C ASP A 34 6.81 14.30 -13.42
N ASP A 35 7.79 15.09 -13.86
CA ASP A 35 9.10 15.21 -13.20
C ASP A 35 9.04 16.02 -11.91
N THR A 36 7.91 16.65 -11.59
CA THR A 36 7.72 17.34 -10.30
C THR A 36 7.48 16.39 -9.13
N LEU A 37 7.22 15.10 -9.40
CA LEU A 37 6.87 14.11 -8.38
C LEU A 37 8.06 13.62 -7.54
N GLY A 38 9.30 13.99 -7.88
CA GLY A 38 10.48 13.28 -7.36
C GLY A 38 10.47 11.81 -7.80
N ALA A 39 11.34 10.95 -7.27
CA ALA A 39 11.36 9.52 -7.64
C ALA A 39 10.17 8.73 -7.03
N ASN A 40 8.95 9.14 -7.37
CA ASN A 40 7.69 8.60 -6.87
C ASN A 40 6.76 8.19 -8.01
N LEU A 41 5.74 7.43 -7.60
CA LEU A 41 4.59 7.04 -8.40
C LEU A 41 3.32 7.35 -7.60
N LYS A 42 2.21 7.58 -8.31
CA LYS A 42 0.88 7.71 -7.71
C LYS A 42 -0.21 7.47 -8.75
N THR A 43 -1.39 7.12 -8.28
CA THR A 43 -2.61 7.02 -9.10
C THR A 43 -3.61 8.10 -8.70
N THR A 44 -4.26 8.72 -9.68
CA THR A 44 -5.37 9.65 -9.44
C THR A 44 -6.62 9.28 -10.23
N PHE A 45 -7.78 9.71 -9.74
CA PHE A 45 -9.10 9.30 -10.25
C PHE A 45 -9.96 10.49 -10.73
N ASP A 46 -9.36 11.67 -10.89
CA ASP A 46 -10.10 12.94 -11.03
C ASP A 46 -10.74 13.19 -12.42
N LYS A 47 -10.42 12.37 -13.43
CA LYS A 47 -10.78 12.62 -14.84
C LYS A 47 -11.57 11.49 -15.51
N GLY A 48 -12.29 10.68 -14.74
CA GLY A 48 -13.14 9.58 -15.23
C GLY A 48 -12.39 8.33 -15.69
N ILE A 49 -11.18 8.48 -16.26
CA ILE A 49 -10.23 7.39 -16.50
C ILE A 49 -9.08 7.54 -15.49
N PRO A 50 -8.71 6.47 -14.75
CA PRO A 50 -7.58 6.51 -13.82
C PRO A 50 -6.29 6.99 -14.51
N THR A 51 -5.50 7.78 -13.80
CA THR A 51 -4.23 8.29 -14.31
C THR A 51 -3.08 7.77 -13.44
N PHE A 52 -2.21 6.97 -14.05
CA PHE A 52 -0.93 6.53 -13.49
C PHE A 52 0.10 7.64 -13.71
N LEU A 53 0.59 8.21 -12.62
CA LEU A 53 1.57 9.29 -12.62
C LEU A 53 2.92 8.77 -12.13
N LEU A 54 3.99 9.10 -12.85
CA LEU A 54 5.35 8.76 -12.44
C LEU A 54 6.38 9.79 -12.90
N SER A 55 7.46 9.93 -12.14
CA SER A 55 8.64 10.65 -12.61
C SER A 55 9.35 9.90 -13.74
N SER A 56 9.98 10.65 -14.66
CA SER A 56 10.80 10.08 -15.72
C SER A 56 12.03 9.31 -15.21
N THR A 57 12.43 9.50 -13.95
CA THR A 57 13.60 8.85 -13.34
C THR A 57 13.27 7.55 -12.60
N TYR A 58 12.00 7.32 -12.22
CA TYR A 58 11.59 6.19 -11.39
C TYR A 58 12.03 4.84 -11.97
N ILE A 59 11.64 4.54 -13.21
CA ILE A 59 11.99 3.28 -13.88
C ILE A 59 13.49 3.21 -14.22
N PRO A 60 14.14 4.24 -14.80
CA PRO A 60 15.57 4.19 -15.07
C PRO A 60 16.45 3.90 -13.84
N GLU A 61 16.11 4.48 -12.69
CA GLU A 61 16.88 4.31 -11.45
C GLU A 61 16.66 2.93 -10.82
N LEU A 62 15.40 2.49 -10.70
CA LEU A 62 15.05 1.23 -10.03
C LEU A 62 15.15 0.00 -10.95
N LYS A 63 15.11 0.18 -12.27
CA LYS A 63 15.14 -0.90 -13.28
C LYS A 63 14.05 -1.95 -12.99
N SER A 64 14.43 -3.22 -12.84
CA SER A 64 13.50 -4.31 -12.48
C SER A 64 12.88 -4.13 -11.09
N ASN A 65 13.53 -3.39 -10.19
CA ASN A 65 13.02 -3.13 -8.84
C ASN A 65 11.94 -2.03 -8.84
N ALA A 66 11.61 -1.44 -10.00
CA ALA A 66 10.45 -0.57 -10.15
C ALA A 66 9.13 -1.37 -10.15
N ARG A 67 9.19 -2.67 -10.49
CA ARG A 67 8.01 -3.52 -10.70
C ARG A 67 7.07 -3.56 -9.48
N PRO A 68 7.55 -3.76 -8.23
CA PRO A 68 6.65 -3.84 -7.08
C PRO A 68 5.86 -2.55 -6.85
N GLY A 69 6.50 -1.39 -6.97
CA GLY A 69 5.80 -0.10 -6.87
C GLY A 69 4.82 0.12 -8.02
N VAL A 70 5.14 -0.32 -9.25
CA VAL A 70 4.16 -0.27 -10.36
C VAL A 70 2.96 -1.16 -10.06
N TYR A 71 3.16 -2.35 -9.48
CA TYR A 71 2.06 -3.24 -9.10
C TYR A 71 1.17 -2.62 -8.01
N HIS A 72 1.76 -1.88 -7.06
CA HIS A 72 1.03 -1.12 -6.05
C HIS A 72 0.00 -0.19 -6.71
N GLU A 73 0.44 0.65 -7.64
CA GLU A 73 -0.44 1.61 -8.32
C GLU A 73 -1.46 0.94 -9.24
N LEU A 74 -1.08 -0.11 -9.96
CA LEU A 74 -2.02 -0.90 -10.76
C LEU A 74 -3.12 -1.53 -9.90
N THR A 75 -2.83 -1.82 -8.63
CA THR A 75 -3.83 -2.35 -7.68
C THR A 75 -4.90 -1.30 -7.38
N HIS A 76 -4.52 -0.04 -7.18
CA HIS A 76 -5.46 1.07 -7.00
C HIS A 76 -6.38 1.24 -8.21
N ILE A 77 -5.81 1.16 -9.42
CA ILE A 77 -6.57 1.23 -10.68
C ILE A 77 -7.57 0.06 -10.79
N LEU A 78 -7.12 -1.17 -10.52
CA LEU A 78 -7.99 -2.34 -10.57
C LEU A 78 -9.15 -2.20 -9.58
N HIS A 79 -8.87 -1.81 -8.35
CA HIS A 79 -9.88 -1.64 -7.31
C HIS A 79 -10.88 -0.52 -7.63
N ASP A 80 -10.45 0.59 -8.24
CA ASP A 80 -11.41 1.62 -8.67
C ASP A 80 -12.44 1.06 -9.68
N SER A 81 -11.97 0.26 -10.64
CA SER A 81 -12.81 -0.32 -11.69
C SER A 81 -13.69 -1.51 -11.26
N THR A 82 -13.39 -2.13 -10.12
CA THR A 82 -14.07 -3.36 -9.68
C THR A 82 -14.84 -3.19 -8.38
N ILE A 83 -14.36 -2.33 -7.49
CA ILE A 83 -14.85 -2.17 -6.13
C ILE A 83 -15.47 -0.78 -5.93
N LEU A 84 -14.81 0.27 -6.43
CA LEU A 84 -15.22 1.65 -6.18
C LEU A 84 -16.20 2.19 -7.23
N THR A 85 -16.60 1.36 -8.18
CA THR A 85 -17.53 1.74 -9.25
C THR A 85 -18.92 2.00 -8.67
N GLY A 86 -19.46 3.19 -8.91
CA GLY A 86 -20.78 3.59 -8.42
C GLY A 86 -20.81 4.18 -7.00
N LEU A 87 -19.70 4.18 -6.27
CA LEU A 87 -19.59 4.84 -4.98
C LEU A 87 -19.41 6.36 -5.14
N ASN A 88 -20.10 7.13 -4.30
CA ASN A 88 -19.87 8.58 -4.23
C ASN A 88 -18.54 8.90 -3.52
N LYS A 89 -18.09 10.16 -3.59
CA LYS A 89 -16.80 10.59 -3.01
C LYS A 89 -16.65 10.25 -1.52
N GLN A 90 -17.70 10.44 -0.72
CA GLN A 90 -17.66 10.16 0.72
C GLN A 90 -17.53 8.66 1.00
N GLN A 91 -18.17 7.83 0.17
CA GLN A 91 -18.08 6.37 0.27
C GLN A 91 -16.73 5.83 -0.23
N ARG A 92 -16.13 6.46 -1.23
CA ARG A 92 -14.83 6.06 -1.80
C ARG A 92 -13.67 6.30 -0.84
N GLU A 93 -13.75 7.36 -0.05
CA GLU A 93 -12.64 7.84 0.76
C GLU A 93 -12.11 6.77 1.75
N PRO A 94 -12.92 6.06 2.54
CA PRO A 94 -12.42 4.97 3.40
C PRO A 94 -11.78 3.81 2.63
N TYR A 95 -12.26 3.50 1.43
CA TYR A 95 -11.68 2.41 0.65
C TYR A 95 -10.32 2.77 0.12
N ILE A 96 -10.22 3.95 -0.51
CA ILE A 96 -8.98 4.46 -1.08
C ILE A 96 -7.93 4.59 0.01
N LYS A 97 -8.32 5.06 1.21
CA LYS A 97 -7.34 5.34 2.26
C LYS A 97 -6.88 4.11 3.05
N TRP A 98 -7.78 3.15 3.27
CA TRP A 98 -7.52 2.05 4.19
C TRP A 98 -7.41 0.72 3.46
N TYR A 99 -8.47 0.34 2.73
CA TYR A 99 -8.54 -0.98 2.12
C TYR A 99 -7.57 -1.13 0.95
N THR A 100 -7.63 -0.23 -0.03
CA THR A 100 -6.81 -0.34 -1.23
C THR A 100 -5.34 -0.16 -0.91
N GLU A 101 -4.97 0.72 0.02
CA GLU A 101 -3.57 0.92 0.43
C GLU A 101 -3.02 -0.27 1.20
N TYR A 102 -3.82 -0.81 2.11
CA TYR A 102 -3.47 -2.05 2.79
C TYR A 102 -3.19 -3.16 1.78
N TYR A 103 -4.09 -3.36 0.83
CA TYR A 103 -3.98 -4.44 -0.15
C TYR A 103 -2.89 -4.21 -1.21
N ALA A 104 -2.77 -2.99 -1.75
CA ALA A 104 -1.71 -2.60 -2.68
C ALA A 104 -0.32 -2.81 -2.06
N THR A 105 -0.18 -2.54 -0.76
CA THR A 105 1.04 -2.85 -0.01
C THR A 105 1.32 -4.35 0.06
N GLN A 106 0.30 -5.21 0.28
CA GLN A 106 0.49 -6.66 0.24
C GLN A 106 0.98 -7.13 -1.14
N VAL A 107 0.38 -6.60 -2.21
CA VAL A 107 0.74 -6.90 -3.60
C VAL A 107 2.19 -6.50 -3.87
N GLN A 108 2.58 -5.27 -3.51
CA GLN A 108 3.95 -4.79 -3.62
C GLN A 108 4.93 -5.72 -2.89
N MET A 109 4.64 -6.08 -1.65
CA MET A 109 5.52 -6.95 -0.85
C MET A 109 5.67 -8.34 -1.46
N LYS A 110 4.59 -8.94 -1.98
CA LYS A 110 4.65 -10.23 -2.70
C LYS A 110 5.50 -10.12 -3.97
N ALA A 111 5.30 -9.07 -4.76
CA ALA A 111 6.06 -8.84 -5.99
C ALA A 111 7.56 -8.61 -5.72
N ALA A 112 7.89 -7.91 -4.63
CA ALA A 112 9.26 -7.64 -4.19
C ALA A 112 10.01 -8.90 -3.72
N LEU A 113 9.28 -9.86 -3.15
CA LEU A 113 9.83 -11.08 -2.54
C LEU A 113 9.74 -12.32 -3.43
N GLY A 114 9.34 -12.13 -4.69
CA GLY A 114 9.41 -13.18 -5.71
C GLY A 114 8.27 -14.20 -5.66
N PHE A 115 7.10 -13.82 -5.15
CA PHE A 115 5.90 -14.62 -5.33
C PHE A 115 5.54 -14.68 -6.83
N ASN A 116 5.14 -15.84 -7.32
CA ASN A 116 4.75 -16.08 -8.70
C ASN A 116 3.35 -15.53 -9.01
N ASN A 117 2.46 -15.59 -8.02
CA ASN A 117 1.11 -15.02 -8.10
C ASN A 117 0.64 -14.52 -6.72
N TYR A 118 -0.43 -13.73 -6.72
CA TYR A 118 -0.97 -13.12 -5.50
C TYR A 118 -1.46 -14.15 -4.47
N TYR A 119 -2.07 -15.25 -4.93
CA TYR A 119 -2.70 -16.25 -4.06
C TYR A 119 -1.72 -17.29 -3.48
N GLU A 120 -0.46 -17.25 -3.90
CA GLU A 120 0.57 -18.16 -3.44
C GLU A 120 0.85 -17.99 -1.93
N ASN A 121 1.08 -19.11 -1.24
CA ASN A 121 1.42 -19.15 0.19
C ASN A 121 2.91 -19.46 0.44
N TYR A 122 3.77 -18.98 -0.46
CA TYR A 122 5.22 -19.06 -0.32
C TYR A 122 5.67 -18.39 0.98
N LYS A 123 6.68 -18.98 1.63
CA LYS A 123 7.31 -18.43 2.84
C LYS A 123 8.76 -18.08 2.57
N PHE A 124 9.16 -16.86 2.89
CA PHE A 124 10.54 -16.39 2.75
C PHE A 124 11.30 -16.44 4.08
N GLN A 125 12.62 -16.33 4.00
CA GLN A 125 13.51 -16.19 5.16
C GLN A 125 13.94 -14.74 5.36
N LEU A 126 14.39 -14.38 6.57
CA LEU A 126 14.97 -13.06 6.87
C LEU A 126 16.19 -12.71 5.99
N SER A 127 16.91 -13.73 5.52
CA SER A 127 18.06 -13.59 4.61
C SER A 127 17.68 -13.33 3.14
N THR A 128 16.41 -13.49 2.78
CA THR A 128 15.90 -13.33 1.40
C THR A 128 16.15 -11.91 0.91
N LYS A 129 16.54 -11.74 -0.35
CA LYS A 129 16.73 -10.41 -0.95
C LYS A 129 15.38 -9.78 -1.33
N VAL A 130 15.26 -8.47 -1.06
CA VAL A 130 14.07 -7.67 -1.39
C VAL A 130 14.33 -6.87 -2.67
N ASN A 131 13.48 -7.04 -3.69
CA ASN A 131 13.65 -6.41 -5.01
C ASN A 131 12.77 -5.16 -5.19
N ASP A 132 12.85 -4.22 -4.26
CA ASP A 132 12.01 -2.99 -4.22
C ASP A 132 12.84 -1.72 -3.93
N TRP A 133 14.16 -1.84 -3.94
CA TRP A 133 15.09 -0.76 -3.60
C TRP A 133 16.19 -0.64 -4.64
N ILE A 134 16.77 0.56 -4.75
CA ILE A 134 18.02 0.76 -5.52
C ILE A 134 19.15 -0.09 -4.92
N TYR A 135 19.21 -0.17 -3.58
CA TYR A 135 20.23 -0.91 -2.84
C TYR A 135 19.75 -2.32 -2.46
N LYS A 136 20.66 -3.30 -2.51
CA LYS A 136 20.36 -4.69 -2.17
C LYS A 136 20.19 -4.88 -0.65
N LYS A 137 18.96 -4.88 -0.17
CA LYS A 137 18.61 -5.26 1.22
C LYS A 137 18.15 -6.72 1.31
N ASN A 138 18.43 -7.38 2.42
CA ASN A 138 17.69 -8.57 2.83
C ASN A 138 16.41 -8.19 3.59
N VAL A 139 15.53 -9.15 3.87
CA VAL A 139 14.27 -8.93 4.58
C VAL A 139 14.49 -8.33 5.97
N ALA A 140 15.46 -8.82 6.75
CA ALA A 140 15.72 -8.27 8.08
C ALA A 140 16.12 -6.78 8.03
N GLU A 141 17.01 -6.41 7.11
CA GLU A 141 17.43 -5.04 6.85
C GLU A 141 16.26 -4.16 6.36
N ASP A 142 15.40 -4.72 5.51
CA ASP A 142 14.21 -4.03 5.00
C ASP A 142 13.21 -3.73 6.11
N ILE A 143 12.87 -4.74 6.93
CA ILE A 143 11.95 -4.58 8.06
C ILE A 143 12.47 -3.50 9.02
N ALA A 144 13.72 -3.63 9.48
CA ALA A 144 14.31 -2.68 10.42
C ALA A 144 14.33 -1.26 9.87
N TYR A 145 14.69 -1.08 8.59
CA TYR A 145 14.65 0.21 7.92
C TYR A 145 13.24 0.79 7.86
N LYS A 146 12.27 0.02 7.35
CA LYS A 146 10.88 0.49 7.17
C LYS A 146 10.22 0.79 8.50
N THR A 147 10.47 -0.01 9.54
CA THR A 147 9.99 0.27 10.90
C THR A 147 10.47 1.63 11.41
N LEU A 148 11.75 1.95 11.23
CA LEU A 148 12.29 3.26 11.63
C LEU A 148 11.70 4.39 10.78
N ASP A 149 11.60 4.18 9.47
CA ASP A 149 11.06 5.16 8.52
C ASP A 149 9.58 5.50 8.80
N TYR A 150 8.73 4.48 8.99
CA TYR A 150 7.32 4.68 9.35
C TYR A 150 7.17 5.42 10.68
N LYS A 151 7.95 5.05 11.70
CA LYS A 151 7.93 5.75 12.99
C LYS A 151 8.29 7.22 12.84
N SER A 152 9.41 7.52 12.18
CA SER A 152 9.87 8.88 11.94
C SER A 152 8.84 9.70 11.15
N THR A 153 8.30 9.13 10.08
CA THR A 153 7.30 9.75 9.22
C THR A 153 6.00 10.05 9.97
N ILE A 154 5.46 9.07 10.70
CA ILE A 154 4.24 9.25 11.49
C ILE A 154 4.47 10.28 12.61
N GLN A 155 5.63 10.28 13.27
CA GLN A 155 5.97 11.30 14.27
C GLN A 155 6.05 12.70 13.67
N SER A 156 6.52 12.85 12.43
CA SER A 156 6.50 14.13 11.72
C SER A 156 5.05 14.61 11.47
N PHE A 157 4.17 13.71 11.03
CA PHE A 157 2.75 14.06 10.84
C PHE A 157 2.02 14.36 12.16
N ILE A 158 2.37 13.68 13.25
CA ILE A 158 1.89 13.99 14.61
C ILE A 158 2.25 15.42 15.00
N LYS A 159 3.50 15.86 14.77
CA LYS A 159 3.93 17.25 15.05
C LYS A 159 3.12 18.28 14.26
N ASN A 160 2.79 17.95 13.01
CA ASN A 160 2.02 18.82 12.12
C ASN A 160 0.50 18.68 12.28
N LYS A 161 0.04 17.81 13.19
CA LYS A 161 -1.38 17.47 13.40
C LYS A 161 -2.10 17.01 12.12
N ASP A 162 -1.38 16.33 11.23
CA ASP A 162 -1.91 15.82 9.95
C ASP A 162 -2.56 14.43 10.15
N ILE A 163 -3.82 14.44 10.61
CA ILE A 163 -4.58 13.22 10.94
C ILE A 163 -4.62 12.24 9.78
N TYR A 164 -4.79 12.76 8.56
CA TYR A 164 -4.94 11.92 7.39
C TYR A 164 -3.69 11.09 7.13
N HIS A 165 -2.52 11.74 7.10
CA HIS A 165 -1.28 11.04 6.83
C HIS A 165 -0.81 10.18 8.01
N ILE A 166 -1.14 10.55 9.25
CA ILE A 166 -0.93 9.67 10.43
C ILE A 166 -1.62 8.33 10.21
N ILE A 167 -2.91 8.37 9.85
CA ILE A 167 -3.71 7.17 9.61
C ILE A 167 -3.15 6.38 8.42
N LEU A 168 -2.97 7.03 7.28
CA LEU A 168 -2.51 6.40 6.04
C LEU A 168 -1.20 5.62 6.25
N HIS A 169 -0.20 6.26 6.88
CA HIS A 169 1.07 5.61 7.16
C HIS A 169 0.99 4.53 8.24
N SER A 170 0.04 4.63 9.16
CA SER A 170 -0.23 3.55 10.10
C SER A 170 -0.81 2.31 9.40
N ILE A 171 -1.64 2.49 8.37
CA ILE A 171 -2.18 1.40 7.56
C ILE A 171 -1.12 0.75 6.69
N TYR A 172 -0.26 1.54 6.05
CA TYR A 172 0.90 1.01 5.33
C TYR A 172 1.74 0.11 6.22
N TYR A 173 2.06 0.58 7.42
CA TYR A 173 2.90 -0.17 8.33
C TYR A 173 2.20 -1.41 8.89
N LEU A 174 0.92 -1.30 9.28
CA LEU A 174 0.11 -2.44 9.72
C LEU A 174 0.03 -3.53 8.64
N SER A 175 -0.17 -3.14 7.38
CA SER A 175 -0.14 -4.05 6.23
C SER A 175 1.18 -4.84 6.18
N GLN A 176 2.31 -4.15 6.28
CA GLN A 176 3.60 -4.82 6.23
C GLN A 176 3.86 -5.73 7.44
N ILE A 177 3.49 -5.29 8.65
CA ILE A 177 3.55 -6.14 9.85
C ILE A 177 2.78 -7.44 9.64
N ASN A 178 1.54 -7.33 9.18
CA ASN A 178 0.70 -8.49 8.88
C ASN A 178 1.30 -9.38 7.80
N PHE A 179 1.88 -8.79 6.76
CA PHE A 179 2.55 -9.51 5.70
C PHE A 179 3.74 -10.31 6.23
N TRP A 180 4.64 -9.67 7.00
CA TRP A 180 5.83 -10.32 7.55
C TRP A 180 5.46 -11.42 8.53
N ASN A 181 4.54 -11.17 9.47
CA ASN A 181 4.05 -12.18 10.40
C ASN A 181 3.43 -13.38 9.68
N LYS A 182 2.76 -13.14 8.54
CA LYS A 182 2.15 -14.21 7.75
C LYS A 182 3.18 -15.00 6.96
N TYR A 183 4.11 -14.36 6.27
CA TYR A 183 4.91 -15.00 5.22
C TYR A 183 6.40 -15.19 5.54
N CYS A 184 6.92 -14.58 6.61
CA CYS A 184 8.26 -14.87 7.09
C CYS A 184 8.29 -16.20 7.86
N LYS A 185 9.33 -17.02 7.66
CA LYS A 185 9.50 -18.28 8.39
C LYS A 185 9.92 -18.04 9.84
N GLU A 186 10.73 -17.01 10.05
CA GLU A 186 11.26 -16.60 11.34
C GLU A 186 10.34 -15.58 12.03
N ASP A 187 10.41 -15.55 13.36
CA ASP A 187 9.74 -14.52 14.16
C ASP A 187 10.36 -13.14 13.89
N VAL A 188 9.51 -12.20 13.45
CA VAL A 188 9.88 -10.83 13.13
C VAL A 188 9.59 -9.84 14.27
N SER A 189 9.05 -10.32 15.39
CA SER A 189 8.59 -9.48 16.53
C SER A 189 9.64 -8.48 17.03
N LYS A 190 10.92 -8.84 16.97
CA LYS A 190 12.05 -7.98 17.41
C LYS A 190 12.45 -6.91 16.39
N LEU A 191 12.02 -7.04 15.14
CA LEU A 191 12.34 -6.12 14.05
C LEU A 191 11.21 -5.12 13.79
N ILE A 192 9.99 -5.47 14.19
CA ILE A 192 8.80 -4.62 14.08
C ILE A 192 8.54 -3.89 15.40
N ASP A 193 7.74 -2.84 15.32
CA ASP A 193 7.24 -2.05 16.45
C ASP A 193 5.72 -1.95 16.34
N TYR A 194 5.06 -3.07 16.65
CA TYR A 194 3.60 -3.14 16.69
C TYR A 194 3.03 -2.30 17.83
N GLU A 195 3.78 -2.18 18.93
CA GLU A 195 3.37 -1.41 20.09
C GLU A 195 3.15 0.06 19.72
N PHE A 196 4.06 0.66 18.97
CA PHE A 196 3.95 2.03 18.46
C PHE A 196 2.61 2.30 17.74
N ILE A 197 2.22 1.43 16.79
CA ILE A 197 0.95 1.58 16.07
C ILE A 197 -0.24 1.29 16.99
N SER A 198 -0.13 0.31 17.88
CA SER A 198 -1.18 -0.02 18.84
C SER A 198 -1.46 1.09 19.85
N LEU A 199 -0.43 1.83 20.28
CA LEU A 199 -0.57 3.00 21.13
C LEU A 199 -1.21 4.16 20.39
N LEU A 200 -0.96 4.28 19.09
CA LEU A 200 -1.51 5.34 18.26
C LEU A 200 -2.99 5.11 17.93
N LEU A 201 -3.31 3.99 17.29
CA LEU A 201 -4.65 3.68 16.80
C LEU A 201 -5.58 3.10 17.88
N GLY A 202 -5.00 2.43 18.88
CA GLY A 202 -5.73 1.63 19.88
C GLY A 202 -5.69 0.15 19.52
N LYS A 203 -5.22 -0.69 20.45
CA LYS A 203 -5.04 -2.14 20.22
C LYS A 203 -6.33 -2.82 19.74
N HIS A 204 -7.45 -2.56 20.40
CA HIS A 204 -8.75 -3.12 20.04
C HIS A 204 -9.21 -2.66 18.64
N ASP A 205 -8.98 -1.39 18.30
CA ASP A 205 -9.39 -0.85 17.00
C ASP A 205 -8.57 -1.46 15.86
N ILE A 206 -7.28 -1.73 16.09
CA ILE A 206 -6.43 -2.47 15.15
C ILE A 206 -6.94 -3.89 14.95
N GLU A 207 -7.33 -4.59 16.02
CA GLU A 207 -7.84 -5.96 15.90
C GLU A 207 -9.11 -6.00 15.04
N ILE A 208 -10.04 -5.05 15.22
CA ILE A 208 -11.24 -4.91 14.38
C ILE A 208 -10.84 -4.60 12.94
N LEU A 209 -10.00 -3.58 12.75
CA LEU A 209 -9.58 -3.11 11.44
C LEU A 209 -8.83 -4.21 10.66
N ASP A 210 -7.94 -4.94 11.33
CA ASP A 210 -7.21 -6.07 10.76
C ASP A 210 -8.17 -7.18 10.31
N GLY A 211 -9.20 -7.48 11.11
CA GLY A 211 -10.27 -8.42 10.74
C GLY A 211 -10.99 -8.00 9.45
N LEU A 212 -11.37 -6.72 9.35
CA LEU A 212 -12.03 -6.14 8.17
C LEU A 212 -11.11 -6.13 6.95
N LEU A 213 -9.84 -5.77 7.10
CA LEU A 213 -8.89 -5.66 5.99
C LEU A 213 -8.45 -7.03 5.46
N LYS A 214 -8.40 -8.06 6.31
CA LYS A 214 -8.03 -9.43 5.92
C LYS A 214 -9.15 -10.18 5.20
N ASN A 215 -10.41 -9.88 5.52
CA ASN A 215 -11.59 -10.56 4.96
C ASN A 215 -12.57 -9.53 4.39
N PRO A 216 -12.28 -8.93 3.23
CA PRO A 216 -13.13 -7.90 2.67
C PRO A 216 -14.42 -8.50 2.10
N GLU A 217 -15.57 -7.99 2.54
CA GLU A 217 -16.88 -8.32 1.98
C GLU A 217 -17.33 -7.22 1.02
N ILE A 218 -16.71 -7.20 -0.15
CA ILE A 218 -16.79 -6.07 -1.08
C ILE A 218 -18.22 -5.85 -1.63
N ASP A 219 -19.04 -6.89 -1.66
CA ASP A 219 -20.44 -6.79 -2.10
C ASP A 219 -21.40 -6.47 -0.93
N ASN A 220 -20.88 -6.25 0.28
CA ASN A 220 -21.69 -6.02 1.47
C ASN A 220 -21.63 -4.55 1.93
N PHE A 221 -22.76 -3.85 1.86
CA PHE A 221 -22.85 -2.46 2.34
C PHE A 221 -22.50 -2.30 3.83
N SER A 222 -22.79 -3.30 4.68
CA SER A 222 -22.50 -3.22 6.12
C SER A 222 -21.00 -3.18 6.39
N TYR A 223 -20.20 -3.91 5.61
CA TYR A 223 -18.74 -3.91 5.72
C TYR A 223 -18.16 -2.49 5.58
N PHE A 224 -18.73 -1.67 4.69
CA PHE A 224 -18.29 -0.29 4.47
C PHE A 224 -18.75 0.66 5.56
N SER A 225 -19.95 0.43 6.08
CA SER A 225 -20.41 1.13 7.28
C SER A 225 -19.46 0.86 8.45
N ASP A 226 -19.04 -0.38 8.63
CA ASP A 226 -18.13 -0.78 9.70
C ASP A 226 -16.72 -0.19 9.50
N LEU A 227 -16.17 -0.27 8.29
CA LEU A 227 -14.86 0.31 7.96
C LEU A 227 -14.85 1.83 8.17
N ASN A 228 -15.92 2.52 7.76
CA ASN A 228 -16.05 3.97 7.98
C ASN A 228 -16.22 4.29 9.46
N SER A 229 -17.01 3.51 10.20
CA SER A 229 -17.22 3.68 11.64
C SER A 229 -15.91 3.56 12.42
N ILE A 230 -15.13 2.49 12.18
CA ILE A 230 -13.84 2.29 12.85
C ILE A 230 -12.83 3.36 12.43
N SER A 231 -12.81 3.77 11.15
CA SER A 231 -11.98 4.87 10.65
C SER A 231 -12.26 6.18 11.39
N ASN A 232 -13.54 6.53 11.56
CA ASN A 232 -13.95 7.75 12.28
C ASN A 232 -13.61 7.66 13.76
N GLN A 233 -13.79 6.50 14.39
CA GLN A 233 -13.41 6.26 15.78
C GLN A 233 -11.90 6.44 15.99
N ILE A 234 -11.07 5.85 15.13
CA ILE A 234 -9.62 6.00 15.16
C ILE A 234 -9.23 7.47 14.95
N SER A 235 -9.81 8.13 13.95
CA SER A 235 -9.55 9.55 13.67
C SER A 235 -9.84 10.43 14.88
N ASN A 236 -11.01 10.24 15.52
CA ASN A 236 -11.38 10.99 16.72
C ASN A 236 -10.44 10.73 17.89
N LYS A 237 -10.01 9.47 18.09
CA LYS A 237 -9.02 9.12 19.14
C LYS A 237 -7.68 9.81 18.90
N ILE A 238 -7.19 9.84 17.67
CA ILE A 238 -5.95 10.53 17.32
C ILE A 238 -6.11 12.03 17.57
N ILE A 239 -7.19 12.65 17.10
CA ILE A 239 -7.48 14.09 17.33
C ILE A 239 -7.46 14.41 18.83
N MET A 240 -8.14 13.60 19.65
CA MET A 240 -8.14 13.79 21.11
C MET A 240 -6.74 13.71 21.71
N LYS A 241 -5.93 12.72 21.32
CA LYS A 241 -4.55 12.58 21.78
C LYS A 241 -3.68 13.78 21.38
N LEU A 242 -3.83 14.27 20.16
CA LEU A 242 -3.07 15.42 19.64
C LEU A 242 -3.51 16.79 20.18
N ASN A 243 -4.69 16.88 20.79
CA ASN A 243 -5.15 18.09 21.47
C ASN A 243 -4.67 18.18 22.91
N ILE A 244 -4.17 17.08 23.47
CA ILE A 244 -3.58 17.00 24.82
C ILE A 244 -2.05 17.23 24.77
N LEU A 245 -1.44 17.09 23.58
CA LEU A 245 -0.02 17.34 23.29
C LEU A 245 0.21 18.77 22.77
#